data_AF-A0A1T4XBA5-F1
#
_entry.id   AF-A0A1T4XBA5-F1
#
_cell.length_a   1.000
_cell.length_b   1.000
_cell.length_c   1.000
_cell.angle_alpha   90.00
_cell.angle_beta   90.00
_cell.angle_gamma   90.00
#
_symmetry.space_group_name_H-M   'P 1'
#
loop_
_entity.id
_entity.type
_entity.pdbx_description
1 polymer ?
#
loop_
_entity_poly.entity_id
_entity_poly.type
_entity_poly.pdbx_seq_one_letter_code
_entity_poly.pdbx_strand_id
1 'polypeptide(L)'
;MTDVIPHGQPPSGEDPNVLSRLVRARRIGPRAVSALHDDLARDSRLGYGYLGIAAIVLGSCLFLRGLITFISDTVADPADGSIPIRIVAWALLLVALVGSCLLARRFHGRIPAVAFASATVLMALALLLETVANVGTSQPILHTSTLFGVGATLLALVGSRPARQLLVADSVFAVIIVTMLVSGAFSDSFSPGQSMQVATTALLPPLLGALIVKGFGALVQLELDRSVVESALLSPRFAFGMRASDELARLDLDAEQILDGIARGTIDLPLDPEVAAGASSIATELRLLLVAGRHDTWLHHAIEESEVLGPVVTLTDPSGLAGFLDPSQREGLLSAVWLLVADSSRVQPTLQIVIGPQSVEEDGDAPDRMSFPVALTVDGVPKRRIDPAVWPALDRVGDHSEMVTRGSITIVTTVHTVAQQAAA
;
A
#
# COMPACT_ATOMS: atom_id res chain seq x y z
N MET A 1 -1.43 -39.47 -43.94
CA MET A 1 -2.07 -39.81 -42.66
C MET A 1 -1.43 -38.93 -41.61
N THR A 2 -2.21 -37.94 -41.19
CA THR A 2 -1.93 -36.91 -40.18
C THR A 2 -1.82 -37.53 -38.80
N ASP A 3 -0.71 -37.27 -38.11
CA ASP A 3 -0.58 -37.56 -36.68
C ASP A 3 -0.78 -36.25 -35.91
N VAL A 4 -1.87 -36.20 -35.16
CA VAL A 4 -2.33 -35.05 -34.38
C VAL A 4 -1.74 -35.18 -32.98
N ILE A 5 -0.87 -34.24 -32.60
CA ILE A 5 -0.38 -34.11 -31.24
C ILE A 5 -1.54 -33.65 -30.35
N PRO A 6 -1.89 -34.35 -29.26
CA PRO A 6 -3.01 -33.96 -28.41
C PRO A 6 -2.65 -32.73 -27.56
N HIS A 7 -3.48 -31.70 -27.62
CA HIS A 7 -3.47 -30.60 -26.66
C HIS A 7 -3.84 -31.15 -25.27
N GLY A 8 -2.84 -31.26 -24.40
CA GLY A 8 -3.03 -31.55 -22.99
C GLY A 8 -3.82 -30.42 -22.31
N GLN A 9 -5.05 -30.72 -21.94
CA GLN A 9 -5.84 -29.92 -21.01
C GLN A 9 -5.18 -30.04 -19.62
N PRO A 10 -4.84 -28.94 -18.93
CA PRO A 10 -4.20 -29.03 -17.63
C PRO A 10 -5.18 -29.51 -16.55
N PRO A 11 -4.70 -30.25 -15.53
CA PRO A 11 -5.52 -30.78 -14.45
C PRO A 11 -6.16 -29.64 -13.63
N SER A 12 -7.47 -29.74 -13.45
CA SER A 12 -8.25 -28.94 -12.52
C SER A 12 -7.97 -29.40 -11.09
N GLY A 13 -7.35 -28.56 -10.24
CA GLY A 13 -7.35 -28.84 -8.81
C GLY A 13 -6.27 -28.20 -7.94
N GLU A 14 -5.35 -27.41 -8.46
CA GLU A 14 -4.33 -26.77 -7.63
C GLU A 14 -4.14 -25.33 -8.09
N ASP A 15 -4.49 -24.37 -7.23
CA ASP A 15 -4.23 -22.96 -7.49
C ASP A 15 -2.72 -22.80 -7.69
N PRO A 16 -2.25 -22.42 -8.89
CA PRO A 16 -0.83 -22.36 -9.16
C PRO A 16 -0.22 -21.32 -8.23
N ASN A 17 0.76 -21.75 -7.42
CA ASN A 17 1.56 -20.91 -6.52
C ASN A 17 1.94 -19.60 -7.24
N VAL A 18 1.86 -18.46 -6.56
CA VAL A 18 2.06 -17.10 -7.13
C VAL A 18 3.33 -17.02 -7.99
N LEU A 19 4.39 -17.70 -7.55
CA LEU A 19 5.67 -17.83 -8.26
C LEU A 19 5.52 -18.47 -9.65
N SER A 20 4.69 -19.51 -9.77
CA SER A 20 4.42 -20.18 -11.05
C SER A 20 3.55 -19.33 -11.99
N ARG A 21 2.65 -18.51 -11.43
CA ARG A 21 1.88 -17.52 -12.20
C ARG A 21 2.80 -16.40 -12.73
N LEU A 22 3.72 -15.90 -11.91
CA LEU A 22 4.72 -14.90 -12.29
C LEU A 22 5.67 -15.43 -13.38
N VAL A 23 6.17 -16.66 -13.23
CA VAL A 23 7.03 -17.30 -14.24
C VAL A 23 6.29 -17.49 -15.57
N ARG A 24 4.99 -17.82 -15.51
CA ARG A 24 4.15 -17.94 -16.71
C ARG A 24 3.85 -16.58 -17.34
N ALA A 25 3.50 -15.56 -16.54
CA ALA A 25 3.25 -14.20 -17.00
C ALA A 25 4.48 -13.58 -17.67
N ARG A 26 5.68 -13.79 -17.09
CA ARG A 26 6.95 -13.35 -17.66
C ARG A 26 7.24 -13.93 -19.04
N ARG A 27 6.78 -15.15 -19.34
CA ARG A 27 6.91 -15.77 -20.67
C ARG A 27 5.94 -15.18 -21.70
N ILE A 28 4.86 -14.55 -21.27
CA ILE A 28 3.81 -14.00 -22.13
C ILE A 28 4.08 -12.53 -22.48
N GLY A 29 4.71 -11.77 -21.57
CA GLY A 29 5.17 -10.40 -21.81
C GLY A 29 4.79 -9.42 -20.68
N PRO A 30 5.25 -8.16 -20.78
CA PRO A 30 5.11 -7.16 -19.71
C PRO A 30 3.66 -6.88 -19.31
N ARG A 31 2.72 -6.90 -20.27
CA ARG A 31 1.27 -6.77 -20.00
C ARG A 31 0.67 -7.89 -19.16
N ALA A 32 1.21 -9.11 -19.26
CA ALA A 32 0.75 -10.23 -18.44
C ALA A 32 1.29 -10.14 -17.01
N VAL A 33 2.47 -9.53 -16.84
CA VAL A 33 3.06 -9.26 -15.52
C VAL A 33 2.31 -8.13 -14.81
N SER A 34 1.99 -7.03 -15.51
CA SER A 34 1.17 -5.96 -14.94
C SER A 34 -0.26 -6.41 -14.64
N ALA A 35 -0.87 -7.23 -15.51
CA ALA A 35 -2.17 -7.84 -15.23
C ALA A 35 -2.14 -8.78 -14.00
N LEU A 36 -1.06 -9.54 -13.81
CA LEU A 36 -0.89 -10.38 -12.62
C LEU A 36 -0.61 -9.56 -11.38
N HIS A 37 0.13 -8.45 -11.50
CA HIS A 37 0.33 -7.50 -10.41
C HIS A 37 -0.99 -6.85 -10.00
N ASP A 38 -1.84 -6.45 -10.95
CA ASP A 38 -3.19 -5.95 -10.69
C ASP A 38 -4.11 -7.02 -10.07
N ASP A 39 -3.93 -8.29 -10.44
CA ASP A 39 -4.67 -9.42 -9.87
C ASP A 39 -4.21 -9.73 -8.44
N LEU A 40 -2.90 -9.66 -8.15
CA LEU A 40 -2.33 -9.77 -6.81
C LEU A 40 -2.68 -8.56 -5.93
N ALA A 41 -2.74 -7.36 -6.52
CA ALA A 41 -3.25 -6.15 -5.88
C ALA A 41 -4.77 -6.26 -5.60
N ARG A 42 -5.51 -7.06 -6.37
CA ARG A 42 -6.90 -7.44 -6.08
C ARG A 42 -7.00 -8.52 -5.00
N ASP A 43 -6.10 -9.50 -4.98
CA ASP A 43 -6.07 -10.54 -3.94
C ASP A 43 -5.64 -9.99 -2.57
N SER A 44 -4.71 -9.04 -2.52
CA SER A 44 -4.43 -8.27 -1.29
C SER A 44 -5.62 -7.41 -0.85
N ARG A 45 -6.47 -6.97 -1.78
CA ARG A 45 -7.79 -6.37 -1.47
C ARG A 45 -8.82 -7.40 -0.98
N LEU A 46 -8.68 -8.71 -1.24
CA LEU A 46 -9.49 -9.73 -0.56
C LEU A 46 -9.20 -9.74 0.95
N GLY A 47 -7.96 -9.52 1.38
CA GLY A 47 -7.61 -9.36 2.81
C GLY A 47 -8.38 -8.21 3.49
N TYR A 48 -8.51 -7.07 2.81
CA TYR A 48 -9.37 -5.97 3.25
C TYR A 48 -10.85 -6.34 3.26
N GLY A 49 -11.30 -7.14 2.28
CA GLY A 49 -12.66 -7.65 2.20
C GLY A 49 -13.03 -8.50 3.43
N TYR A 50 -12.17 -9.43 3.83
CA TYR A 50 -12.40 -10.27 5.02
C TYR A 50 -12.44 -9.45 6.31
N LEU A 51 -11.54 -8.47 6.44
CA LEU A 51 -11.51 -7.60 7.61
C LEU A 51 -12.76 -6.71 7.68
N GLY A 52 -13.22 -6.20 6.53
CA GLY A 52 -14.50 -5.49 6.42
C GLY A 52 -15.69 -6.36 6.80
N ILE A 53 -15.74 -7.62 6.35
CA ILE A 53 -16.81 -8.57 6.73
C ILE A 53 -16.81 -8.81 8.24
N ALA A 54 -15.65 -9.09 8.84
CA ALA A 54 -15.53 -9.28 10.28
C ALA A 54 -16.01 -8.04 11.06
N ALA A 55 -15.64 -6.84 10.59
CA ALA A 55 -16.08 -5.59 11.20
C ALA A 55 -17.60 -5.37 11.09
N ILE A 56 -18.23 -5.75 9.97
CA ILE A 56 -19.69 -5.71 9.82
C ILE A 56 -20.38 -6.70 10.78
N VAL A 57 -19.85 -7.92 10.93
CA VAL A 57 -20.42 -8.92 11.83
C VAL A 57 -20.32 -8.45 13.28
N LEU A 58 -19.13 -7.99 13.71
CA LEU A 58 -18.94 -7.45 15.06
C LEU A 58 -19.78 -6.20 15.31
N GLY A 59 -19.86 -5.30 14.33
CA GLY A 59 -20.73 -4.12 14.37
C GLY A 59 -22.20 -4.52 14.52
N SER A 60 -22.67 -5.52 13.77
CA SER A 60 -24.05 -6.02 13.88
C SER A 60 -24.34 -6.61 15.26
N CYS A 61 -23.41 -7.35 15.85
CA CYS A 61 -23.54 -7.85 17.22
C CYS A 61 -23.61 -6.70 18.24
N LEU A 62 -22.78 -5.66 18.09
CA LEU A 62 -22.79 -4.48 18.96
C LEU A 62 -24.11 -3.68 18.81
N PHE A 63 -24.63 -3.57 17.59
CA PHE A 63 -25.91 -2.93 17.30
C PHE A 63 -27.06 -3.70 17.96
N LEU A 64 -27.05 -5.03 17.84
CA LEU A 64 -28.05 -5.90 18.46
C LEU A 64 -28.02 -5.79 19.99
N ARG A 65 -26.83 -5.73 20.59
CA ARG A 65 -26.68 -5.46 22.03
C ARG A 65 -27.37 -4.15 22.42
N GLY A 66 -27.12 -3.06 21.70
CA GLY A 66 -27.76 -1.77 21.97
C GLY A 66 -29.28 -1.84 21.84
N LEU A 67 -29.79 -2.56 20.84
CA LEU A 67 -31.23 -2.74 20.64
C LEU A 67 -31.86 -3.54 21.78
N ILE A 68 -31.17 -4.59 22.28
CA ILE A 68 -31.60 -5.35 23.45
C ILE A 68 -31.69 -4.44 24.67
N THR A 69 -30.68 -3.60 24.91
CA THR A 69 -30.70 -2.63 26.02
C THR A 69 -31.88 -1.66 25.89
N PHE A 70 -32.12 -1.12 24.70
CA PHE A 70 -33.28 -0.25 24.44
C PHE A 70 -34.62 -0.94 24.75
N ILE A 71 -34.80 -2.18 24.29
CA ILE A 71 -36.03 -2.94 24.53
C ILE A 71 -36.17 -3.24 26.03
N SER A 72 -35.09 -3.65 26.71
CA SER A 72 -35.11 -3.94 28.14
C SER A 72 -35.50 -2.71 28.97
N ASP A 73 -34.94 -1.53 28.66
CA ASP A 73 -35.30 -0.28 29.34
C ASP A 73 -36.77 0.08 29.11
N THR A 74 -37.27 -0.08 27.88
CA THR A 74 -38.66 0.23 27.52
C THR A 74 -39.66 -0.70 28.21
N VAL A 75 -39.29 -1.97 28.40
CA VAL A 75 -40.13 -2.96 29.12
C VAL A 75 -40.11 -2.70 30.62
N ALA A 76 -38.98 -2.24 31.18
CA ALA A 76 -38.85 -1.94 32.59
C ALA A 76 -39.67 -0.72 33.01
N ASP A 77 -39.79 0.30 32.15
CA ASP A 77 -40.57 1.50 32.41
C ASP A 77 -41.49 1.88 31.22
N PRO A 78 -42.66 1.21 31.07
CA PRO A 78 -43.55 1.41 29.94
C PRO A 78 -44.35 2.73 30.00
N ALA A 79 -44.32 3.45 31.13
CA ALA A 79 -45.04 4.71 31.31
C ALA A 79 -44.23 5.94 30.86
N ASP A 80 -43.01 5.74 30.38
CA ASP A 80 -42.14 6.81 29.94
C ASP A 80 -42.65 7.47 28.63
N GLY A 81 -42.97 8.78 28.71
CA GLY A 81 -43.40 9.57 27.57
C GLY A 81 -42.32 9.80 26.51
N SER A 82 -41.06 9.42 26.79
CA SER A 82 -39.91 9.61 25.90
C SER A 82 -39.74 8.51 24.82
N ILE A 83 -40.48 7.39 24.95
CA ILE A 83 -40.43 6.23 24.03
C ILE A 83 -40.49 6.61 22.53
N PRO A 84 -41.41 7.46 22.04
CA PRO A 84 -41.48 7.76 20.60
C PRO A 84 -40.22 8.45 20.08
N ILE A 85 -39.57 9.29 20.88
CA ILE A 85 -38.33 9.97 20.50
C ILE A 85 -37.18 8.96 20.37
N ARG A 86 -37.10 8.00 21.31
CA ARG A 86 -36.09 6.93 21.27
C ARG A 86 -36.28 6.00 20.08
N ILE A 87 -37.53 5.70 19.69
CA ILE A 87 -37.83 4.92 18.47
C ILE A 87 -37.32 5.65 17.23
N VAL A 88 -37.54 6.97 17.14
CA VAL A 88 -37.02 7.77 16.02
C VAL A 88 -35.49 7.75 16.00
N ALA A 89 -34.83 7.88 17.15
CA ALA A 89 -33.37 7.79 17.23
C ALA A 89 -32.83 6.45 16.70
N TRP A 90 -33.44 5.32 17.09
CA TRP A 90 -33.06 4.00 16.59
C TRP A 90 -33.37 3.80 15.10
N ALA A 91 -34.46 4.37 14.60
CA ALA A 91 -34.76 4.36 13.18
C ALA A 91 -33.70 5.11 12.36
N LEU A 92 -33.22 6.27 12.84
CA LEU A 92 -32.12 7.01 12.20
C LEU A 92 -30.82 6.21 12.20
N LEU A 93 -30.49 5.53 13.30
CA LEU A 93 -29.31 4.65 13.36
C LEU A 93 -29.42 3.46 12.40
N LEU A 94 -30.60 2.84 12.32
CA LEU A 94 -30.83 1.73 11.39
C LEU A 94 -30.64 2.20 9.94
N VAL A 95 -31.18 3.38 9.60
CA VAL A 95 -30.98 4.01 8.28
C VAL A 95 -29.50 4.32 8.03
N ALA A 96 -28.78 4.84 9.02
CA ALA A 96 -27.35 5.11 8.91
C ALA A 96 -26.55 3.84 8.66
N LEU A 97 -26.79 2.77 9.43
CA LEU A 97 -26.10 1.48 9.30
C LEU A 97 -26.43 0.80 7.97
N VAL A 98 -27.71 0.51 7.72
CA VAL A 98 -28.15 -0.23 6.54
C VAL A 98 -27.88 0.58 5.28
N GLY A 99 -28.19 1.88 5.29
CA GLY A 99 -27.93 2.77 4.16
C GLY A 99 -26.45 2.83 3.79
N SER A 100 -25.56 2.91 4.79
CA SER A 100 -24.11 2.93 4.54
C SER A 100 -23.60 1.58 4.03
N CYS A 101 -24.08 0.45 4.58
CA CYS A 101 -23.73 -0.89 4.09
C CYS A 101 -24.20 -1.13 2.64
N LEU A 102 -25.42 -0.69 2.29
CA LEU A 102 -25.95 -0.79 0.93
C LEU A 102 -25.17 0.11 -0.05
N LEU A 103 -24.81 1.33 0.36
CA LEU A 103 -23.95 2.20 -0.44
C LEU A 103 -22.55 1.62 -0.62
N ALA A 104 -21.96 1.03 0.44
CA ALA A 104 -20.66 0.36 0.34
C ALA A 104 -20.70 -0.76 -0.71
N ARG A 105 -21.77 -1.57 -0.71
CA ARG A 105 -21.98 -2.61 -1.74
C ARG A 105 -22.13 -2.03 -3.14
N ARG A 106 -22.90 -0.95 -3.30
CA ARG A 106 -23.13 -0.29 -4.60
C ARG A 106 -21.84 0.30 -5.19
N PHE A 107 -20.97 0.84 -4.36
CA PHE A 107 -19.72 1.50 -4.77
C PHE A 107 -18.47 0.61 -4.62
N HIS A 108 -18.64 -0.72 -4.79
CA HIS A 108 -17.53 -1.69 -4.77
C HIS A 108 -16.62 -1.59 -3.53
N GLY A 109 -17.20 -1.31 -2.36
CA GLY A 109 -16.50 -1.24 -1.09
C GLY A 109 -16.04 0.17 -0.67
N ARG A 110 -16.23 1.23 -1.47
CA ARG A 110 -15.84 2.61 -1.07
C ARG A 110 -17.04 3.53 -0.98
N ILE A 111 -17.34 4.04 0.20
CA ILE A 111 -18.45 5.00 0.36
C ILE A 111 -17.97 6.42 -0.04
N PRO A 112 -18.74 7.19 -0.82
CA PRO A 112 -18.45 8.60 -1.12
C PRO A 112 -18.36 9.47 0.13
N ALA A 113 -17.60 10.57 0.08
CA ALA A 113 -17.39 11.41 1.26
C ALA A 113 -18.66 12.04 1.81
N VAL A 114 -19.55 12.47 0.92
CA VAL A 114 -20.84 13.05 1.28
C VAL A 114 -21.73 12.02 1.97
N ALA A 115 -21.75 10.77 1.49
CA ALA A 115 -22.56 9.71 2.09
C ALA A 115 -22.10 9.34 3.51
N PHE A 116 -20.78 9.29 3.74
CA PHE A 116 -20.24 9.10 5.08
C PHE A 116 -20.54 10.30 6.00
N ALA A 117 -20.44 11.52 5.48
CA ALA A 117 -20.83 12.72 6.22
C ALA A 117 -22.32 12.69 6.59
N SER A 118 -23.20 12.29 5.67
CA SER A 118 -24.63 12.14 6.00
C SER A 118 -24.88 11.06 7.05
N ALA A 119 -24.19 9.92 6.98
CA ALA A 119 -24.33 8.86 7.98
C ALA A 119 -23.86 9.31 9.37
N THR A 120 -22.75 10.06 9.44
CA THR A 120 -22.25 10.64 10.71
C THR A 120 -23.19 11.69 11.28
N VAL A 121 -23.81 12.52 10.43
CA VAL A 121 -24.86 13.46 10.85
C VAL A 121 -26.09 12.72 11.39
N LEU A 122 -26.54 11.63 10.74
CA LEU A 122 -27.65 10.81 11.24
C LEU A 122 -27.33 10.17 12.60
N MET A 123 -26.11 9.66 12.78
CA MET A 123 -25.64 9.13 14.07
C MET A 123 -25.62 10.19 15.16
N ALA A 124 -25.13 11.40 14.85
CA ALA A 124 -25.11 12.52 15.79
C ALA A 124 -26.53 12.97 16.16
N LEU A 125 -27.45 13.02 15.18
CA LEU A 125 -28.85 13.37 15.42
C LEU A 125 -29.57 12.32 16.28
N ALA A 126 -29.31 11.02 16.04
CA ALA A 126 -29.87 9.96 16.87
C ALA A 126 -29.40 10.06 18.33
N LEU A 127 -28.10 10.29 18.53
CA LEU A 127 -27.54 10.49 19.85
C LEU A 127 -28.14 11.73 20.53
N LEU A 128 -28.26 12.84 19.81
CA LEU A 128 -28.88 14.07 20.31
C LEU A 128 -30.33 13.83 20.77
N LEU A 129 -31.14 13.15 19.96
CA LEU A 129 -32.53 12.84 20.30
C LEU A 129 -32.64 12.02 21.58
N GLU A 130 -31.80 10.99 21.75
CA GLU A 130 -31.81 10.20 22.98
C GLU A 130 -31.23 10.97 24.17
N THR A 131 -30.26 11.86 23.97
CA THR A 131 -29.79 12.74 25.06
C THR A 131 -30.89 13.68 25.54
N VAL A 132 -31.70 14.23 24.62
CA VAL A 132 -32.85 15.09 24.93
C VAL A 132 -33.93 14.30 25.66
N ALA A 133 -34.20 13.06 25.24
CA ALA A 133 -35.15 12.17 25.90
C ALA A 133 -34.74 11.86 27.36
N ASN A 134 -33.45 11.82 27.65
CA ASN A 134 -32.89 11.50 28.97
C ASN A 134 -32.51 12.74 29.81
N VAL A 135 -32.91 13.95 29.41
CA VAL A 135 -32.64 15.18 30.18
C VAL A 135 -33.29 15.08 31.57
N GLY A 136 -32.50 15.33 32.61
CA GLY A 136 -32.96 15.26 34.01
C GLY A 136 -32.71 13.92 34.70
N THR A 137 -32.20 12.92 33.98
CA THR A 137 -31.71 11.67 34.59
C THR A 137 -30.36 11.91 35.29
N SER A 138 -30.13 11.26 36.42
CA SER A 138 -28.89 11.42 37.19
C SER A 138 -27.68 10.73 36.53
N GLN A 139 -27.91 9.80 35.60
CA GLN A 139 -26.87 9.07 34.86
C GLN A 139 -27.20 8.92 33.37
N PRO A 140 -27.05 9.99 32.58
CA PRO A 140 -27.48 10.00 31.17
C PRO A 140 -26.77 8.93 30.33
N ILE A 141 -25.50 8.63 30.62
CA ILE A 141 -24.74 7.63 29.87
C ILE A 141 -25.30 6.21 29.98
N LEU A 142 -25.89 5.84 31.13
CA LEU A 142 -26.40 4.48 31.33
C LEU A 142 -27.73 4.23 30.61
N HIS A 143 -28.50 5.28 30.37
CA HIS A 143 -29.80 5.21 29.69
C HIS A 143 -29.72 5.53 28.18
N THR A 144 -28.53 5.86 27.67
CA THR A 144 -28.32 6.19 26.26
C THR A 144 -27.87 4.96 25.48
N SER A 145 -28.85 4.17 25.01
CA SER A 145 -28.63 2.92 24.26
C SER A 145 -28.03 3.13 22.86
N THR A 146 -28.27 4.29 22.25
CA THR A 146 -27.77 4.70 20.92
C THR A 146 -26.25 4.77 20.85
N LEU A 147 -25.55 4.92 21.98
CA LEU A 147 -24.09 4.87 22.06
C LEU A 147 -23.53 3.58 21.45
N PHE A 148 -24.15 2.44 21.74
CA PHE A 148 -23.77 1.16 21.13
C PHE A 148 -24.04 1.14 19.63
N GLY A 149 -25.16 1.72 19.18
CA GLY A 149 -25.50 1.80 17.76
C GLY A 149 -24.56 2.70 16.95
N VAL A 150 -24.10 3.80 17.52
CA VAL A 150 -23.09 4.68 16.91
C VAL A 150 -21.76 3.94 16.77
N GLY A 151 -21.26 3.34 17.85
CA GLY A 151 -20.02 2.55 17.82
C GLY A 151 -20.10 1.38 16.83
N ALA A 152 -21.25 0.73 16.77
CA ALA A 152 -21.53 -0.39 15.87
C ALA A 152 -21.48 0.04 14.40
N THR A 153 -22.08 1.19 14.10
CA THR A 153 -22.13 1.74 12.75
C THR A 153 -20.75 2.19 12.29
N LEU A 154 -19.98 2.86 13.15
CA LEU A 154 -18.58 3.21 12.85
C LEU A 154 -17.71 1.97 12.60
N LEU A 155 -17.87 0.93 13.44
CA LEU A 155 -17.14 -0.33 13.28
C LEU A 155 -17.50 -1.00 11.96
N ALA A 156 -18.78 -1.09 11.61
CA ALA A 156 -19.22 -1.67 10.34
C ALA A 156 -18.65 -0.93 9.11
N LEU A 157 -18.28 0.35 9.26
CA LEU A 157 -17.73 1.18 8.19
C LEU A 157 -16.21 1.11 8.05
N VAL A 158 -15.51 0.41 8.96
CA VAL A 158 -14.05 0.32 9.01
C VAL A 158 -13.43 -0.15 7.69
N GLY A 159 -14.01 -1.15 7.04
CA GLY A 159 -13.52 -1.66 5.76
C GLY A 159 -13.83 -0.79 4.54
N SER A 160 -14.68 0.24 4.70
CA SER A 160 -15.25 0.99 3.56
C SER A 160 -14.73 2.42 3.40
N ARG A 161 -13.96 2.90 4.39
CA ARG A 161 -13.49 4.30 4.47
C ARG A 161 -12.05 4.39 4.97
N PRO A 162 -11.33 5.46 4.62
CA PRO A 162 -9.98 5.69 5.13
C PRO A 162 -9.96 5.76 6.66
N ALA A 163 -9.04 5.04 7.29
CA ALA A 163 -8.90 4.99 8.74
C ALA A 163 -8.82 6.39 9.40
N ARG A 164 -8.18 7.36 8.76
CA ARG A 164 -8.10 8.74 9.26
C ARG A 164 -9.47 9.37 9.51
N GLN A 165 -10.41 9.18 8.59
CA GLN A 165 -11.74 9.79 8.70
C GLN A 165 -12.59 9.10 9.78
N LEU A 166 -12.42 7.79 9.94
CA LEU A 166 -13.05 7.02 11.01
C LEU A 166 -12.52 7.42 12.38
N LEU A 167 -11.20 7.58 12.53
CA LEU A 167 -10.57 8.07 13.76
C LEU A 167 -11.04 9.48 14.15
N VAL A 168 -11.26 10.36 13.17
CA VAL A 168 -11.81 11.71 13.42
C VAL A 168 -13.28 11.62 13.84
N ALA A 169 -14.09 10.78 13.21
CA ALA A 169 -15.48 10.61 13.62
C ALA A 169 -15.58 10.01 15.03
N ASP A 170 -14.80 8.95 15.29
CA ASP A 170 -14.72 8.28 16.58
C ASP A 170 -14.25 9.24 17.69
N SER A 171 -13.25 10.10 17.43
CA SER A 171 -12.80 11.10 18.41
C SER A 171 -13.88 12.15 18.71
N VAL A 172 -14.68 12.56 17.74
CA VAL A 172 -15.81 13.47 17.96
C VAL A 172 -16.86 12.82 18.87
N PHE A 173 -17.24 11.56 18.62
CA PHE A 173 -18.17 10.85 19.49
C PHE A 173 -17.57 10.56 20.88
N ALA A 174 -16.26 10.33 20.97
CA ALA A 174 -15.57 10.20 22.25
C ALA A 174 -15.68 11.47 23.10
N VAL A 175 -15.55 12.66 22.49
CA VAL A 175 -15.76 13.94 23.20
C VAL A 175 -17.19 14.06 23.74
N ILE A 176 -18.19 13.62 22.98
CA ILE A 176 -19.59 13.62 23.44
C ILE A 176 -19.76 12.68 24.65
N ILE A 177 -19.22 11.46 24.57
CA ILE A 177 -19.27 10.48 25.67
C ILE A 177 -18.56 11.00 26.92
N VAL A 178 -17.38 11.61 26.76
CA VAL A 178 -16.65 12.24 27.88
C VAL A 178 -17.47 13.37 28.50
N THR A 179 -18.16 14.16 27.69
CA THR A 179 -19.06 15.22 28.20
C THR A 179 -20.20 14.63 29.03
N MET A 180 -20.79 13.51 28.58
CA MET A 180 -21.84 12.80 29.35
C MET A 180 -21.29 12.21 30.66
N LEU A 181 -20.06 11.67 30.65
CA LEU A 181 -19.38 11.17 31.85
C LEU A 181 -19.12 12.29 32.86
N VAL A 182 -18.58 13.42 32.40
CA VAL A 182 -18.31 14.59 33.25
C VAL A 182 -19.61 15.13 33.83
N SER A 183 -20.67 15.25 33.01
CA SER A 183 -21.99 15.66 33.50
C SER A 183 -22.55 14.71 34.56
N GLY A 184 -22.38 13.40 34.38
CA GLY A 184 -22.81 12.40 35.35
C GLY A 184 -21.96 12.36 36.61
N ALA A 185 -20.69 12.76 36.56
CA ALA A 185 -19.79 12.79 37.72
C ALA A 185 -20.20 13.83 38.77
N PHE A 186 -21.01 14.83 38.40
CA PHE A 186 -21.59 15.81 39.31
C PHE A 186 -22.89 15.34 39.98
N SER A 187 -23.35 14.12 39.72
CA SER A 187 -24.56 13.57 40.37
C SER A 187 -24.22 12.65 41.56
N ASP A 188 -25.07 12.69 42.59
CA ASP A 188 -24.88 11.91 43.82
C ASP A 188 -24.95 10.38 43.60
N SER A 189 -25.51 9.95 42.47
CA SER A 189 -25.68 8.54 42.12
C SER A 189 -24.62 8.02 41.12
N PHE A 190 -23.48 8.70 40.97
CA PHE A 190 -22.46 8.34 39.98
C PHE A 190 -21.86 6.93 40.20
N SER A 191 -21.90 6.09 39.16
CA SER A 191 -21.41 4.70 39.12
C SER A 191 -20.28 4.65 38.08
N PRO A 192 -19.02 4.90 38.49
CA PRO A 192 -17.90 5.03 37.58
C PRO A 192 -17.64 3.74 36.80
N GLY A 193 -17.78 2.58 37.44
CA GLY A 193 -17.51 1.28 36.83
C GLY A 193 -18.42 0.98 35.64
N GLN A 194 -19.74 1.12 35.82
CA GLN A 194 -20.72 0.86 34.76
C GLN A 194 -20.62 1.90 33.63
N SER A 195 -20.44 3.17 33.99
CA SER A 195 -20.30 4.26 33.01
C SER A 195 -19.07 4.07 32.12
N MET A 196 -17.94 3.67 32.71
CA MET A 196 -16.71 3.36 31.97
C MET A 196 -16.88 2.13 31.08
N GLN A 197 -17.62 1.11 31.54
CA GLN A 197 -17.90 -0.09 30.74
C GLN A 197 -18.70 0.25 29.48
N VAL A 198 -19.74 1.09 29.58
CA VAL A 198 -20.54 1.55 28.44
C VAL A 198 -19.67 2.34 27.47
N ALA A 199 -18.92 3.33 27.95
CA ALA A 199 -18.01 4.14 27.14
C ALA A 199 -16.98 3.28 26.39
N THR A 200 -16.34 2.35 27.10
CA THR A 200 -15.33 1.44 26.53
C THR A 200 -15.93 0.54 25.46
N THR A 201 -17.12 0.00 25.71
CA THR A 201 -17.79 -0.91 24.77
C THR A 201 -18.24 -0.19 23.49
N ALA A 202 -18.59 1.10 23.58
CA ALA A 202 -19.00 1.90 22.43
C ALA A 202 -17.80 2.37 21.58
N LEU A 203 -16.70 2.83 22.23
CA LEU A 203 -15.57 3.48 21.54
C LEU A 203 -14.44 2.53 21.15
N LEU A 204 -14.14 1.53 21.98
CA LEU A 204 -12.94 0.72 21.77
C LEU A 204 -13.01 -0.14 20.50
N PRO A 205 -14.14 -0.80 20.16
CA PRO A 205 -14.22 -1.59 18.94
C PRO A 205 -13.97 -0.81 17.64
N PRO A 206 -14.65 0.32 17.34
CA PRO A 206 -14.39 1.09 16.13
C PRO A 206 -12.97 1.68 16.10
N LEU A 207 -12.44 2.13 17.24
CA LEU A 207 -11.05 2.60 17.36
C LEU A 207 -10.04 1.52 16.95
N LEU A 208 -10.14 0.34 17.56
CA LEU A 208 -9.26 -0.79 17.26
C LEU A 208 -9.40 -1.24 15.81
N GLY A 209 -10.63 -1.34 15.30
CA GLY A 209 -10.87 -1.67 13.90
C GLY A 209 -10.17 -0.69 12.94
N ALA A 210 -10.30 0.62 13.17
CA ALA A 210 -9.66 1.64 12.35
C ALA A 210 -8.12 1.58 12.42
N LEU A 211 -7.55 1.32 13.61
CA LEU A 211 -6.11 1.17 13.79
C LEU A 211 -5.56 -0.08 13.10
N ILE A 212 -6.25 -1.21 13.20
CA ILE A 212 -5.87 -2.47 12.54
C ILE A 212 -5.88 -2.28 11.02
N VAL A 213 -6.93 -1.68 10.45
CA VAL A 213 -6.99 -1.40 9.00
C VAL A 213 -5.87 -0.48 8.55
N LYS A 214 -5.59 0.57 9.33
CA LYS A 214 -4.48 1.48 9.03
C LYS A 214 -3.14 0.74 9.01
N GLY A 215 -2.88 -0.08 10.02
CA GLY A 215 -1.64 -0.84 10.15
C GLY A 215 -1.48 -1.90 9.06
N PHE A 216 -2.53 -2.68 8.80
CA PHE A 216 -2.55 -3.66 7.73
C PHE A 216 -2.33 -3.02 6.37
N GLY A 217 -2.93 -1.85 6.12
CA GLY A 217 -2.73 -1.14 4.87
C GLY A 217 -1.32 -0.63 4.65
N ALA A 218 -0.70 -0.07 5.70
CA ALA A 218 0.70 0.31 5.64
C ALA A 218 1.61 -0.90 5.39
N LEU A 219 1.33 -2.05 6.04
CA LEU A 219 2.07 -3.29 5.85
C LEU A 219 1.94 -3.82 4.41
N VAL A 220 0.73 -3.90 3.87
CA VAL A 220 0.49 -4.38 2.50
C VAL A 220 1.16 -3.47 1.49
N GLN A 221 1.10 -2.15 1.66
CA GLN A 221 1.77 -1.22 0.75
C GLN A 221 3.30 -1.37 0.81
N LEU A 222 3.86 -1.54 2.01
CA LEU A 222 5.28 -1.84 2.18
C LEU A 222 5.67 -3.15 1.46
N GLU A 223 4.87 -4.20 1.58
CA GLU A 223 5.16 -5.50 0.99
C GLU A 223 5.00 -5.50 -0.53
N LEU A 224 3.98 -4.80 -1.05
CA LEU A 224 3.79 -4.61 -2.49
C LEU A 224 4.97 -3.85 -3.08
N ASP A 225 5.38 -2.76 -2.44
CA ASP A 225 6.51 -1.95 -2.90
C ASP A 225 7.82 -2.76 -2.83
N ARG A 226 8.02 -3.52 -1.75
CA ARG A 226 9.13 -4.47 -1.65
C ARG A 226 9.12 -5.49 -2.79
N SER A 227 7.97 -6.02 -3.17
CA SER A 227 7.86 -7.00 -4.26
C SER A 227 8.18 -6.41 -5.64
N VAL A 228 7.83 -5.13 -5.87
CA VAL A 228 8.20 -4.40 -7.10
C VAL A 228 9.72 -4.27 -7.16
N VAL A 229 10.31 -3.84 -6.05
CA VAL A 229 11.76 -3.67 -5.89
C VAL A 229 12.52 -4.99 -6.04
N GLU A 230 12.02 -6.09 -5.46
CA GLU A 230 12.57 -7.43 -5.66
C GLU A 230 12.46 -7.91 -7.11
N SER A 231 11.41 -7.51 -7.84
CA SER A 231 11.27 -7.84 -9.27
C SER A 231 12.36 -7.17 -10.12
N ALA A 232 12.83 -5.98 -9.71
CA ALA A 232 13.93 -5.28 -10.38
C ALA A 232 15.29 -5.99 -10.21
N LEU A 233 15.49 -6.79 -9.16
CA LEU A 233 16.72 -7.59 -8.98
C LEU A 233 16.94 -8.58 -10.12
N LEU A 234 15.84 -9.10 -10.68
CA LEU A 234 15.84 -10.07 -11.77
C LEU A 234 15.94 -9.42 -13.15
N SER A 235 15.93 -8.08 -13.22
CA SER A 235 16.08 -7.33 -14.45
C SER A 235 17.50 -7.43 -15.01
N PRO A 236 17.67 -7.36 -16.34
CA PRO A 236 18.98 -7.29 -16.97
C PRO A 236 19.83 -6.13 -16.40
N ARG A 237 21.17 -6.22 -16.56
CA ARG A 237 22.13 -5.22 -16.01
C ARG A 237 21.73 -3.77 -16.30
N PHE A 238 21.35 -3.56 -17.55
CA PHE A 238 20.70 -2.36 -18.06
C PHE A 238 19.32 -2.79 -18.50
N ALA A 239 18.30 -2.18 -17.93
CA ALA A 239 16.91 -2.48 -18.24
C ALA A 239 16.20 -1.18 -18.54
N PHE A 240 15.03 -1.28 -19.15
CA PHE A 240 14.10 -0.16 -19.22
C PHE A 240 13.18 -0.27 -18.02
N GLY A 241 12.86 0.85 -17.38
CA GLY A 241 11.78 0.89 -16.39
C GLY A 241 10.46 0.41 -17.00
N MET A 242 9.50 0.01 -16.16
CA MET A 242 8.22 -0.55 -16.57
C MET A 242 7.46 0.36 -17.55
N ARG A 243 7.51 1.69 -17.31
CA ARG A 243 6.95 2.70 -18.23
C ARG A 243 7.67 2.77 -19.58
N ALA A 244 9.00 2.79 -19.56
CA ALA A 244 9.80 2.85 -20.78
C ALA A 244 9.69 1.53 -21.58
N SER A 245 9.50 0.40 -20.90
CA SER A 245 9.20 -0.89 -21.53
C SER A 245 7.83 -0.89 -22.23
N ASP A 246 6.81 -0.30 -21.62
CA ASP A 246 5.49 -0.14 -22.24
C ASP A 246 5.52 0.80 -23.46
N GLU A 247 6.29 1.88 -23.36
CA GLU A 247 6.50 2.82 -24.47
C GLU A 247 7.29 2.19 -25.61
N LEU A 248 8.35 1.44 -25.31
CA LEU A 248 9.10 0.67 -26.29
C LEU A 248 8.22 -0.38 -26.98
N ALA A 249 7.42 -1.13 -26.22
CA ALA A 249 6.50 -2.13 -26.78
C ALA A 249 5.40 -1.50 -27.65
N ARG A 250 4.97 -0.27 -27.33
CA ARG A 250 4.03 0.48 -28.17
C ARG A 250 4.68 0.91 -29.48
N LEU A 251 5.88 1.50 -29.42
CA LEU A 251 6.62 1.92 -30.61
C LEU A 251 7.00 0.76 -31.51
N ASP A 252 7.37 -0.38 -30.92
CA ASP A 252 7.64 -1.63 -31.64
C ASP A 252 6.39 -2.14 -32.37
N LEU A 253 5.23 -2.16 -31.69
CA LEU A 253 3.96 -2.52 -32.32
C LEU A 253 3.58 -1.56 -33.45
N ASP A 254 3.77 -0.25 -33.27
CA ASP A 254 3.49 0.75 -34.30
C ASP A 254 4.42 0.56 -35.51
N ALA A 255 5.70 0.20 -35.28
CA ALA A 255 6.64 -0.16 -36.34
C ALA A 255 6.26 -1.46 -37.05
N GLU A 256 5.86 -2.51 -36.31
CA GLU A 256 5.39 -3.78 -36.86
C GLU A 256 4.16 -3.58 -37.75
N GLN A 257 3.21 -2.71 -37.37
CA GLN A 257 2.03 -2.43 -38.17
C GLN A 257 2.37 -1.80 -39.53
N ILE A 258 3.32 -0.85 -39.55
CA ILE A 258 3.79 -0.25 -40.80
C ILE A 258 4.49 -1.31 -41.67
N LEU A 259 5.35 -2.14 -41.08
CA LEU A 259 6.07 -3.19 -41.80
C LEU A 259 5.14 -4.29 -42.33
N ASP A 260 4.16 -4.73 -41.54
CA ASP A 260 3.15 -5.71 -41.94
C ASP A 260 2.23 -5.14 -43.05
N GLY A 261 1.91 -3.84 -42.98
CA GLY A 261 1.17 -3.14 -44.02
C GLY A 261 1.91 -3.12 -45.37
N ILE A 262 3.23 -2.95 -45.36
CA ILE A 262 4.07 -3.05 -46.57
C ILE A 262 4.12 -4.51 -47.05
N ALA A 263 4.32 -5.47 -46.15
CA ALA A 263 4.43 -6.89 -46.48
C ALA A 263 3.15 -7.47 -47.11
N ARG A 264 1.97 -7.00 -46.67
CA ARG A 264 0.66 -7.38 -47.22
C ARG A 264 0.26 -6.61 -48.48
N GLY A 265 1.05 -5.61 -48.88
CA GLY A 265 0.75 -4.74 -50.02
C GLY A 265 -0.42 -3.79 -49.79
N THR A 266 -0.78 -3.50 -48.54
CA THR A 266 -1.79 -2.47 -48.20
C THR A 266 -1.18 -1.08 -48.13
N ILE A 267 0.15 -0.99 -47.95
CA ILE A 267 0.93 0.24 -48.05
C ILE A 267 1.84 0.09 -49.27
N ASP A 268 1.62 0.92 -50.29
CA ASP A 268 2.40 0.91 -51.52
C ASP A 268 3.80 1.53 -51.32
N LEU A 269 4.76 1.05 -52.11
CA LEU A 269 6.07 1.64 -52.25
C LEU A 269 6.16 2.39 -53.59
N PRO A 270 6.72 3.62 -53.63
CA PRO A 270 7.34 4.37 -52.53
C PRO A 270 6.32 4.85 -51.48
N LEU A 271 6.76 4.93 -50.22
CA LEU A 271 5.91 5.33 -49.10
C LEU A 271 5.32 6.73 -49.33
N ASP A 272 4.05 6.87 -48.97
CA ASP A 272 3.40 8.17 -48.91
C ASP A 272 4.14 9.10 -47.92
N PRO A 273 4.30 10.41 -48.21
CA PRO A 273 5.06 11.31 -47.37
C PRO A 273 4.60 11.37 -45.91
N GLU A 274 3.30 11.17 -45.64
CA GLU A 274 2.76 11.17 -44.29
C GLU A 274 3.20 9.92 -43.51
N VAL A 275 3.12 8.74 -44.13
CA VAL A 275 3.57 7.46 -43.56
C VAL A 275 5.09 7.46 -43.36
N ALA A 276 5.84 8.01 -44.32
CA ALA A 276 7.28 8.15 -44.22
C ALA A 276 7.71 9.05 -43.05
N ALA A 277 6.99 10.16 -42.83
CA ALA A 277 7.23 11.04 -41.69
C ALA A 277 6.92 10.35 -40.35
N GLY A 278 5.81 9.61 -40.27
CA GLY A 278 5.45 8.81 -39.09
C GLY A 278 6.50 7.75 -38.75
N ALA A 279 6.94 6.98 -39.75
CA ALA A 279 8.00 5.99 -39.58
C ALA A 279 9.33 6.61 -39.13
N SER A 280 9.68 7.80 -39.65
CA SER A 280 10.88 8.52 -39.21
C SER A 280 10.78 9.01 -37.76
N SER A 281 9.59 9.40 -37.29
CA SER A 281 9.36 9.77 -35.89
C SER A 281 9.54 8.56 -34.97
N ILE A 282 8.88 7.43 -35.28
CA ILE A 282 8.99 6.18 -34.53
C ILE A 282 10.45 5.74 -34.44
N ALA A 283 11.18 5.74 -35.56
CA ALA A 283 12.60 5.37 -35.58
C ALA A 283 13.47 6.29 -34.71
N THR A 284 13.14 7.59 -34.66
CA THR A 284 13.86 8.56 -33.82
C THR A 284 13.59 8.32 -32.33
N GLU A 285 12.32 8.14 -31.96
CA GLU A 285 11.91 7.85 -30.58
C GLU A 285 12.49 6.54 -30.08
N LEU A 286 12.41 5.48 -30.89
CA LEU A 286 12.98 4.17 -30.58
C LEU A 286 14.50 4.26 -30.38
N ARG A 287 15.20 5.05 -31.22
CA ARG A 287 16.64 5.31 -31.03
C ARG A 287 16.94 6.06 -29.73
N LEU A 288 16.15 7.08 -29.38
CA LEU A 288 16.35 7.84 -28.14
C LEU A 288 16.12 6.96 -26.91
N LEU A 289 15.04 6.19 -26.91
CA LEU A 289 14.73 5.22 -25.85
C LEU A 289 15.86 4.20 -25.69
N LEU A 290 16.30 3.54 -26.77
CA LEU A 290 17.40 2.57 -26.72
C LEU A 290 18.75 3.17 -26.28
N VAL A 291 18.98 4.47 -26.52
CA VAL A 291 20.17 5.17 -26.01
C VAL A 291 20.03 5.46 -24.51
N ALA A 292 18.86 5.91 -24.04
CA ALA A 292 18.61 6.18 -22.64
C ALA A 292 18.75 4.92 -21.77
N GLY A 293 18.10 3.81 -22.17
CA GLY A 293 18.17 2.56 -21.40
C GLY A 293 19.52 1.85 -21.42
N ARG A 294 20.55 2.39 -22.10
CA ARG A 294 21.94 1.92 -21.95
C ARG A 294 22.65 2.47 -20.71
N HIS A 295 22.11 3.54 -20.12
CA HIS A 295 22.72 4.20 -18.96
C HIS A 295 21.99 3.88 -17.66
N ASP A 296 20.70 3.56 -17.74
CA ASP A 296 19.90 3.26 -16.56
C ASP A 296 20.13 1.82 -16.08
N THR A 297 20.46 1.69 -14.80
CA THR A 297 20.73 0.41 -14.15
C THR A 297 19.49 -0.13 -13.44
N TRP A 298 19.49 -1.42 -13.11
CA TRP A 298 18.44 -2.03 -12.29
C TRP A 298 18.15 -1.25 -10.99
N LEU A 299 19.17 -0.65 -10.37
CA LEU A 299 19.04 0.11 -9.13
C LEU A 299 18.33 1.45 -9.35
N HIS A 300 18.57 2.09 -10.49
CA HIS A 300 17.87 3.31 -10.87
C HIS A 300 16.36 3.06 -10.96
N HIS A 301 15.96 2.01 -11.69
CA HIS A 301 14.54 1.66 -11.83
C HIS A 301 13.91 1.15 -10.54
N ALA A 302 14.65 0.36 -9.73
CA ALA A 302 14.15 -0.06 -8.42
C ALA A 302 13.81 1.13 -7.51
N ILE A 303 14.58 2.22 -7.58
CA ILE A 303 14.34 3.43 -6.79
C ILE A 303 13.23 4.28 -7.41
N GLU A 304 13.27 4.51 -8.73
CA GLU A 304 12.30 5.37 -9.42
C GLU A 304 10.86 4.79 -9.38
N GLU A 305 10.72 3.47 -9.50
CA GLU A 305 9.42 2.80 -9.53
C GLU A 305 8.82 2.57 -8.13
N SER A 306 9.65 2.67 -7.08
CA SER A 306 9.22 2.47 -5.71
C SER A 306 8.54 3.72 -5.15
N GLU A 307 7.32 3.57 -4.65
CA GLU A 307 6.60 4.64 -3.96
C GLU A 307 7.24 4.99 -2.61
N VAL A 308 8.01 4.06 -2.02
CA VAL A 308 8.67 4.25 -0.73
C VAL A 308 10.08 4.82 -0.88
N LEU A 309 10.88 4.31 -1.81
CA LEU A 309 12.28 4.72 -2.02
C LEU A 309 12.38 5.98 -2.87
N GLY A 310 11.60 6.12 -3.94
CA GLY A 310 11.71 7.23 -4.89
C GLY A 310 11.66 8.64 -4.26
N PRO A 311 10.79 8.92 -3.27
CA PRO A 311 10.73 10.23 -2.62
C PRO A 311 11.90 10.53 -1.66
N VAL A 312 12.66 9.50 -1.26
CA VAL A 312 13.56 9.52 -0.09
C VAL A 312 15.02 9.27 -0.50
N VAL A 313 15.22 8.53 -1.59
CA VAL A 313 16.53 8.08 -2.06
C VAL A 313 16.95 8.86 -3.29
N THR A 314 18.19 9.36 -3.28
CA THR A 314 18.82 10.00 -4.43
C THR A 314 19.98 9.13 -4.92
N LEU A 315 19.92 8.65 -6.16
CA LEU A 315 20.96 7.83 -6.77
C LEU A 315 21.84 8.66 -7.71
N THR A 316 23.16 8.53 -7.56
CA THR A 316 24.17 9.06 -8.48
C THR A 316 25.06 7.92 -8.96
N ASP A 317 24.81 7.43 -10.18
CA ASP A 317 25.60 6.38 -10.84
C ASP A 317 25.90 6.78 -12.31
N PRO A 318 26.84 7.72 -12.54
CA PRO A 318 27.10 8.26 -13.88
C PRO A 318 27.73 7.25 -14.84
N SER A 319 28.35 6.19 -14.32
CA SER A 319 29.05 5.16 -15.10
C SER A 319 28.27 3.84 -15.20
N GLY A 320 27.05 3.78 -14.65
CA GLY A 320 26.20 2.58 -14.67
C GLY A 320 26.81 1.39 -13.95
N LEU A 321 27.64 1.63 -12.92
CA LEU A 321 28.43 0.60 -12.25
C LEU A 321 27.54 -0.35 -11.43
N ALA A 322 26.36 0.11 -10.99
CA ALA A 322 25.39 -0.77 -10.34
C ALA A 322 25.00 -1.96 -11.21
N GLY A 323 25.04 -1.83 -12.54
CA GLY A 323 24.75 -2.91 -13.48
C GLY A 323 25.68 -4.13 -13.33
N PHE A 324 26.91 -3.92 -12.84
CA PHE A 324 27.93 -4.97 -12.69
C PHE A 324 27.89 -5.72 -11.37
N LEU A 325 26.99 -5.34 -10.46
CA LEU A 325 26.77 -6.08 -9.21
C LEU A 325 26.25 -7.48 -9.52
N ASP A 326 26.82 -8.48 -8.85
CA ASP A 326 26.36 -9.86 -8.89
C ASP A 326 25.01 -10.01 -8.16
N PRO A 327 24.19 -11.03 -8.47
CA PRO A 327 22.85 -11.17 -7.90
C PRO A 327 22.79 -11.08 -6.37
N SER A 328 23.76 -11.65 -5.65
CA SER A 328 23.85 -11.58 -4.18
C SER A 328 24.19 -10.16 -3.68
N GLN A 329 25.03 -9.43 -4.42
CA GLN A 329 25.40 -8.05 -4.10
C GLN A 329 24.22 -7.10 -4.37
N ARG A 330 23.46 -7.33 -5.45
CA ARG A 330 22.23 -6.59 -5.73
C ARG A 330 21.21 -6.75 -4.60
N GLU A 331 20.95 -8.00 -4.18
CA GLU A 331 20.05 -8.31 -3.08
C GLU A 331 20.52 -7.67 -1.76
N GLY A 332 21.82 -7.80 -1.45
CA GLY A 332 22.43 -7.20 -0.26
C GLY A 332 22.28 -5.68 -0.22
N LEU A 333 22.60 -5.01 -1.33
CA LEU A 333 22.53 -3.55 -1.43
C LEU A 333 21.09 -3.06 -1.29
N LEU A 334 20.15 -3.70 -1.97
CA LEU A 334 18.74 -3.32 -1.94
C LEU A 334 18.12 -3.55 -0.56
N SER A 335 18.44 -4.67 0.08
CA SER A 335 18.04 -4.97 1.45
C SER A 335 18.59 -3.94 2.44
N ALA A 336 19.87 -3.55 2.31
CA ALA A 336 20.48 -2.53 3.16
C ALA A 336 19.79 -1.16 2.96
N VAL A 337 19.58 -0.74 1.72
CA VAL A 337 18.84 0.50 1.39
C VAL A 337 17.44 0.48 2.00
N TRP A 338 16.73 -0.64 1.87
CA TRP A 338 15.39 -0.80 2.41
C TRP A 338 15.36 -0.69 3.94
N LEU A 339 16.27 -1.38 4.64
CA LEU A 339 16.36 -1.34 6.10
C LEU A 339 16.70 0.07 6.61
N LEU A 340 17.57 0.80 5.90
CA LEU A 340 17.90 2.19 6.23
C LEU A 340 16.70 3.15 6.09
N VAL A 341 15.80 2.89 5.13
CA VAL A 341 14.60 3.71 4.88
C VAL A 341 13.39 3.26 5.74
N ALA A 342 13.23 1.97 5.99
CA ALA A 342 12.07 1.44 6.72
C ALA A 342 12.10 1.81 8.22
N ASP A 343 13.27 1.74 8.86
CA ASP A 343 13.41 2.02 10.30
C ASP A 343 13.35 3.53 10.63
N SER A 344 13.46 4.37 9.59
CA SER A 344 13.43 5.83 9.69
C SER A 344 12.03 6.44 9.47
N SER A 345 10.97 5.64 9.31
CA SER A 345 9.57 6.07 9.10
C SER A 345 9.00 7.15 10.05
N ARG A 346 9.66 7.48 11.17
CA ARG A 346 9.28 8.58 12.10
C ARG A 346 9.99 9.91 11.85
N VAL A 347 11.07 9.93 11.07
CA VAL A 347 11.89 11.10 10.72
C VAL A 347 12.20 10.95 9.24
N GLN A 348 11.60 11.75 8.34
CA GLN A 348 11.87 11.65 6.90
C GLN A 348 13.39 11.68 6.64
N PRO A 349 14.05 10.52 6.44
CA PRO A 349 15.48 10.52 6.21
C PRO A 349 15.70 11.02 4.78
N THR A 350 16.91 11.45 4.46
CA THR A 350 17.34 11.50 3.07
C THR A 350 18.48 10.51 2.93
N LEU A 351 18.34 9.58 1.99
CA LEU A 351 19.40 8.62 1.66
C LEU A 351 20.01 9.04 0.33
N GLN A 352 21.31 9.29 0.32
CA GLN A 352 22.07 9.52 -0.89
C GLN A 352 22.94 8.30 -1.18
N ILE A 353 22.79 7.75 -2.39
CA ILE A 353 23.60 6.64 -2.90
C ILE A 353 24.50 7.21 -3.99
N VAL A 354 25.81 7.16 -3.76
CA VAL A 354 26.82 7.57 -4.75
C VAL A 354 27.64 6.35 -5.11
N ILE A 355 27.65 6.01 -6.40
CA ILE A 355 28.47 4.93 -6.93
C ILE A 355 29.66 5.55 -7.65
N GLY A 356 30.84 5.37 -7.05
CA GLY A 356 32.06 6.10 -7.38
C GLY A 356 32.94 5.39 -8.41
N PRO A 357 33.94 6.09 -8.97
CA PRO A 357 34.69 5.62 -10.12
C PRO A 357 35.48 4.35 -9.82
N GLN A 358 35.59 3.49 -10.83
CA GLN A 358 36.29 2.20 -10.78
C GLN A 358 37.72 2.39 -10.27
N SER A 359 38.05 1.81 -9.12
CA SER A 359 39.43 1.53 -8.76
C SER A 359 39.77 0.20 -9.42
N VAL A 360 40.50 0.23 -10.54
CA VAL A 360 41.15 -0.99 -11.01
C VAL A 360 42.30 -1.23 -10.03
N GLU A 361 42.06 -2.05 -9.01
CA GLU A 361 43.16 -2.64 -8.24
C GLU A 361 43.95 -3.51 -9.23
N GLU A 362 45.12 -3.03 -9.67
CA GLU A 362 46.15 -3.87 -10.28
C GLU A 362 46.72 -4.78 -9.18
N ASP A 363 45.89 -5.69 -8.65
CA ASP A 363 46.40 -6.78 -7.86
C ASP A 363 47.04 -7.75 -8.85
N GLY A 364 48.37 -7.89 -8.74
CA GLY A 364 49.15 -8.70 -9.65
C GLY A 364 48.55 -10.10 -9.77
N ASP A 365 48.32 -10.51 -11.02
CA ASP A 365 48.01 -11.88 -11.47
C ASP A 365 46.52 -12.30 -11.66
N ALA A 366 45.53 -11.40 -11.54
CA ALA A 366 44.14 -11.72 -11.93
C ALA A 366 43.50 -10.64 -12.85
N PRO A 367 43.54 -10.79 -14.19
CA PRO A 367 43.13 -9.76 -15.16
C PRO A 367 41.61 -9.49 -15.27
N ASP A 368 40.80 -9.92 -14.31
CA ASP A 368 39.34 -10.03 -14.47
C ASP A 368 38.53 -9.53 -13.25
N ARG A 369 39.11 -8.69 -12.38
CA ARG A 369 38.40 -8.14 -11.21
C ARG A 369 38.33 -6.61 -11.26
N MET A 370 37.15 -6.09 -10.98
CA MET A 370 36.85 -4.67 -10.91
C MET A 370 36.36 -4.33 -9.51
N SER A 371 36.91 -3.28 -8.91
CA SER A 371 36.43 -2.74 -7.64
C SER A 371 35.95 -1.31 -7.77
N PHE A 372 34.90 -0.97 -7.02
CA PHE A 372 34.38 0.39 -6.96
C PHE A 372 33.68 0.66 -5.63
N PRO A 373 33.72 1.89 -5.11
CA PRO A 373 33.05 2.24 -3.87
C PRO A 373 31.56 2.56 -4.11
N VAL A 374 30.72 2.07 -3.21
CA VAL A 374 29.31 2.46 -3.05
C VAL A 374 29.18 3.20 -1.73
N ALA A 375 28.92 4.50 -1.78
CA ALA A 375 28.71 5.33 -0.61
C ALA A 375 27.23 5.55 -0.35
N LEU A 376 26.77 5.13 0.83
CA LEU A 376 25.43 5.34 1.35
C LEU A 376 25.50 6.42 2.43
N THR A 377 24.93 7.59 2.19
CA THR A 377 24.86 8.67 3.17
C THR A 377 23.43 8.84 3.66
N VAL A 378 23.22 8.64 4.95
CA VAL A 378 21.92 8.77 5.62
C VAL A 378 21.94 9.99 6.51
N ASP A 379 21.08 10.96 6.21
CA ASP A 379 20.91 12.15 7.04
C ASP A 379 19.75 12.00 8.03
N GLY A 380 19.92 12.55 9.24
CA GLY A 380 18.86 12.63 10.25
C GLY A 380 18.66 11.38 11.11
N VAL A 381 19.45 10.32 10.90
CA VAL A 381 19.35 9.06 11.66
C VAL A 381 20.58 8.83 12.53
N PRO A 382 20.46 8.77 13.87
CA PRO A 382 21.58 8.44 14.74
C PRO A 382 21.91 6.93 14.67
N LYS A 383 23.19 6.56 14.78
CA LYS A 383 23.68 5.16 14.61
C LYS A 383 22.91 4.12 15.42
N ARG A 384 22.49 4.47 16.64
CA ARG A 384 21.73 3.58 17.53
C ARG A 384 20.34 3.19 16.99
N ARG A 385 19.84 3.90 15.98
CA ARG A 385 18.56 3.64 15.31
C ARG A 385 18.73 2.99 13.94
N ILE A 386 19.93 2.52 13.60
CA ILE A 386 20.11 1.68 12.42
C ILE A 386 19.87 0.24 12.87
N ASP A 387 18.98 -0.45 12.17
CA ASP A 387 18.73 -1.88 12.37
C ASP A 387 20.04 -2.67 12.23
N PRO A 388 20.43 -3.50 13.22
CA PRO A 388 21.60 -4.37 13.11
C PRO A 388 21.60 -5.28 11.88
N ALA A 389 20.44 -5.59 11.29
CA ALA A 389 20.30 -6.37 10.06
C ALA A 389 20.90 -5.67 8.82
N VAL A 390 21.18 -4.37 8.89
CA VAL A 390 21.86 -3.63 7.82
C VAL A 390 23.28 -4.16 7.59
N TRP A 391 24.01 -4.51 8.65
CA TRP A 391 25.42 -4.92 8.51
C TRP A 391 25.57 -6.25 7.74
N PRO A 392 24.83 -7.33 8.09
CA PRO A 392 24.86 -8.56 7.31
C PRO A 392 24.39 -8.39 5.86
N ALA A 393 23.56 -7.39 5.56
CA ALA A 393 23.15 -7.09 4.18
C ALA A 393 24.28 -6.41 3.40
N LEU A 394 25.00 -5.48 4.03
CA LEU A 394 26.19 -4.82 3.46
C LEU A 394 27.37 -5.77 3.31
N ASP A 395 27.56 -6.72 4.23
CA ASP A 395 28.59 -7.76 4.13
C ASP A 395 28.46 -8.62 2.86
N ARG A 396 27.24 -8.75 2.31
CA ARG A 396 27.01 -9.44 1.02
C ARG A 396 27.41 -8.59 -0.18
N VAL A 397 27.49 -7.27 -0.01
CA VAL A 397 27.85 -6.32 -1.07
C VAL A 397 29.36 -6.22 -1.18
N GLY A 398 30.05 -6.12 -0.04
CA GLY A 398 31.51 -6.08 0.05
C GLY A 398 31.99 -5.51 1.39
N ASP A 399 33.27 -5.16 1.44
CA ASP A 399 33.89 -4.64 2.67
C ASP A 399 33.41 -3.21 2.95
N HIS A 400 32.81 -3.00 4.11
CA HIS A 400 32.22 -1.72 4.47
C HIS A 400 32.99 -1.01 5.59
N SER A 401 33.04 0.32 5.48
CA SER A 401 33.59 1.20 6.50
C SER A 401 32.56 2.28 6.85
N GLU A 402 32.50 2.65 8.12
CA GLU A 402 31.54 3.62 8.62
C GLU A 402 32.22 4.94 9.00
N MET A 403 31.66 6.05 8.55
CA MET A 403 32.03 7.39 8.98
C MET A 403 30.81 8.08 9.58
N VAL A 404 30.87 8.39 10.88
CA VAL A 404 29.80 9.08 11.59
C VAL A 404 30.15 10.57 11.69
N THR A 405 29.36 11.41 11.03
CA THR A 405 29.43 12.87 11.14
C THR A 405 28.22 13.37 11.95
N ARG A 406 28.27 14.57 12.53
CA ARG A 406 27.18 15.06 13.39
C ARG A 406 25.84 15.07 12.64
N GLY A 407 24.99 14.09 12.95
CA GLY A 407 23.64 13.97 12.39
C GLY A 407 23.54 13.22 11.06
N SER A 408 24.65 12.71 10.53
CA SER A 408 24.68 11.90 9.30
C SER A 408 25.65 10.72 9.43
N ILE A 409 25.32 9.62 8.76
CA ILE A 409 26.16 8.42 8.72
C ILE A 409 26.45 8.13 7.26
N THR A 410 27.72 8.09 6.92
CA THR A 410 28.20 7.67 5.61
C THR A 410 28.80 6.28 5.75
N ILE A 411 28.24 5.33 5.01
CA ILE A 411 28.73 3.96 4.92
C ILE A 411 29.35 3.81 3.54
N VAL A 412 30.63 3.48 3.48
CA VAL A 412 31.33 3.25 2.21
C VAL A 412 31.61 1.76 2.10
N THR A 413 30.99 1.11 1.12
CA THR A 413 31.18 -0.31 0.83
C THR A 413 32.00 -0.45 -0.45
N THR A 414 33.13 -1.14 -0.36
CA THR A 414 33.96 -1.48 -1.51
C THR A 414 33.44 -2.77 -2.13
N VAL A 415 32.93 -2.67 -3.35
CA VAL A 415 32.42 -3.81 -4.11
C VAL A 415 33.56 -4.42 -4.89
N HIS A 416 33.66 -5.75 -4.88
CA HIS A 416 34.55 -6.50 -5.76
C HIS A 416 33.67 -7.36 -6.68
N THR A 417 33.78 -7.17 -8.00
CA THR A 417 33.02 -7.92 -9.01
C THR A 417 33.96 -8.41 -10.10
N VAL A 418 33.55 -9.46 -10.83
CA VAL A 418 34.30 -9.96 -11.98
C VAL A 418 34.05 -9.03 -13.17
N ALA A 419 35.12 -8.50 -13.76
CA ALA A 419 35.09 -7.70 -14.98
C ALA A 419 34.77 -8.61 -16.17
N GLN A 420 33.53 -9.11 -16.26
CA GLN A 420 33.12 -9.88 -17.43
C GLN A 420 33.22 -8.98 -18.66
N GLN A 421 34.22 -9.24 -19.50
CA GLN A 421 34.44 -8.55 -20.77
C GLN A 421 33.10 -8.41 -21.50
N ALA A 422 32.75 -7.16 -21.80
CA ALA A 422 31.67 -6.83 -22.71
C ALA A 422 31.99 -7.43 -24.09
N ALA A 423 31.56 -8.67 -24.32
CA ALA A 423 31.66 -9.31 -25.62
C ALA A 423 30.45 -8.85 -26.46
N ALA A 424 30.73 -7.86 -27.31
CA ALA A 424 30.11 -7.47 -28.59
C ALA A 424 28.57 -7.36 -28.68
#